data_AF-A0A522WN56-F1
#
_entry.id   AF-A0A522WN56-F1
#
_cell.length_a   1.000
_cell.length_b   1.000
_cell.length_c   1.000
_cell.angle_alpha   90.00
_cell.angle_beta   90.00
_cell.angle_gamma   90.00
#
_symmetry.space_group_name_H-M   'P 1'
#
loop_
_entity.id
_entity.type
_entity.pdbx_description
1 polymer ?
#
loop_
_entity_poly.entity_id
_entity_poly.type
_entity_poly.pdbx_seq_one_letter_code
_entity_poly.pdbx_strand_id
1 'polypeptide(L)'
;MRHVVATLLISAVLALPAAAQETQPLSKGQMVYVPVYSHISHGNLDSQGQPMTLLLSSMLSIRNTDPANPLTIAAVRYYDTAGKVLRDFTTAPVTLGAMASTEYFVEHKDKTGGSGANFVVEWSAGKPINPPIIETVNAFFFGTQSIAFTSPGRPIHPKP
;
A
#
# COMPACT_ATOMS: atom_id res chain seq x y z
N MET A 1 45.57 -53.73 -3.34
CA MET A 1 45.80 -52.29 -3.58
C MET A 1 44.83 -51.80 -4.63
N ARG A 2 43.82 -51.03 -4.24
CA ARG A 2 43.19 -49.96 -5.05
C ARG A 2 42.20 -49.23 -4.15
N HIS A 3 42.53 -47.96 -3.89
CA HIS A 3 41.96 -47.13 -2.84
C HIS A 3 40.53 -46.69 -3.18
N VAL A 4 39.64 -46.78 -2.19
CA VAL A 4 38.32 -46.14 -2.21
C VAL A 4 38.53 -44.65 -1.99
N VAL A 5 38.31 -43.83 -3.01
CA VAL A 5 38.32 -42.37 -2.88
C VAL A 5 36.90 -41.95 -2.51
N ALA A 6 36.68 -41.68 -1.22
CA ALA A 6 35.45 -41.07 -0.72
C ALA A 6 35.50 -39.56 -1.02
N THR A 7 34.75 -39.11 -2.01
CA THR A 7 34.60 -37.68 -2.31
C THR A 7 33.60 -37.08 -1.33
N LEU A 8 34.12 -36.38 -0.32
CA LEU A 8 33.31 -35.60 0.62
C LEU A 8 32.90 -34.29 -0.06
N LEU A 9 31.67 -34.23 -0.58
CA LEU A 9 31.05 -33.00 -1.09
C LEU A 9 30.63 -32.12 0.11
N ILE A 10 31.47 -31.15 0.45
CA ILE A 10 31.12 -30.09 1.40
C ILE A 10 30.14 -29.16 0.68
N SER A 11 28.84 -29.31 0.97
CA SER A 11 27.83 -28.36 0.53
C SER A 11 27.98 -27.08 1.34
N ALA A 12 28.53 -26.03 0.72
CA ALA A 12 28.50 -24.69 1.29
C ALA A 12 27.06 -24.16 1.23
N VAL A 13 26.36 -24.18 2.37
CA VAL A 13 25.06 -23.52 2.50
C VAL A 13 25.33 -22.01 2.47
N LEU A 14 25.08 -21.38 1.33
CA LEU A 14 24.98 -19.94 1.21
C LEU A 14 23.76 -19.49 2.02
N ALA A 15 23.98 -19.03 3.25
CA ALA A 15 22.96 -18.32 4.02
C ALA A 15 22.66 -17.01 3.30
N LEU A 16 21.58 -17.00 2.52
CA LEU A 16 21.02 -15.75 2.02
C LEU A 16 20.61 -14.92 3.24
N PRO A 17 21.03 -13.64 3.36
CA PRO A 17 20.52 -12.80 4.42
C PRO A 17 19.00 -12.71 4.23
N ALA A 18 18.26 -13.29 5.18
CA ALA A 18 16.84 -13.03 5.30
C ALA A 18 16.70 -11.54 5.52
N ALA A 19 16.09 -10.83 4.56
CA ALA A 19 15.73 -9.44 4.76
C ALA A 19 14.71 -9.39 5.90
N ALA A 20 15.21 -9.17 7.12
CA ALA A 20 14.35 -8.88 8.26
C ALA A 20 13.60 -7.60 7.91
N GLN A 21 12.28 -7.67 7.80
CA GLN A 21 11.45 -6.48 7.73
C GLN A 21 11.72 -5.69 9.01
N GLU A 22 12.40 -4.56 8.85
CA GLU A 22 12.79 -3.70 9.95
C GLU A 22 11.51 -3.24 10.67
N THR A 23 11.37 -3.59 11.94
CA THR A 23 10.25 -3.14 12.76
C THR A 23 10.28 -1.62 12.77
N GLN A 24 9.25 -0.98 12.20
CA GLN A 24 9.20 0.48 12.20
C GLN A 24 9.22 1.00 13.65
N PRO A 25 9.97 2.07 13.94
CA PRO A 25 9.97 2.66 15.27
C PRO A 25 8.58 3.14 15.64
N LEU A 26 8.26 3.10 16.94
CA LEU A 26 7.02 3.65 17.45
C LEU A 26 6.89 5.13 17.07
N SER A 27 5.68 5.55 16.70
CA SER A 27 5.41 6.93 16.29
C SER A 27 4.17 7.51 16.97
N LYS A 28 4.18 8.82 17.19
CA LYS A 28 2.99 9.58 17.61
C LYS A 28 2.12 10.04 16.44
N GLY A 29 2.56 9.82 15.21
CA GLY A 29 1.84 10.24 14.02
C GLY A 29 2.73 10.24 12.78
N GLN A 30 2.12 10.06 11.62
CA GLN A 30 2.79 10.14 10.33
C GLN A 30 1.84 10.72 9.28
N MET A 31 2.43 11.28 8.23
CA MET A 31 1.78 11.42 6.94
C MET A 31 2.20 10.23 6.07
N VAL A 32 1.26 9.55 5.44
CA VAL A 32 1.52 8.31 4.69
C VAL A 32 0.98 8.46 3.28
N TYR A 33 1.87 8.34 2.29
CA TYR A 33 1.52 8.27 0.87
C TYR A 33 1.16 6.83 0.51
N VAL A 34 0.01 6.62 -0.14
CA VAL A 34 -0.47 5.29 -0.51
C VAL A 34 -0.83 5.28 -2.00
N PRO A 35 -0.10 4.54 -2.85
CA PRO A 35 -0.43 4.45 -4.28
C PRO A 35 -1.84 3.88 -4.52
N VAL A 36 -2.53 4.42 -5.51
CA VAL A 36 -3.86 3.96 -5.96
C VAL A 36 -3.86 3.90 -7.48
N TYR A 37 -4.41 2.84 -8.05
CA TYR A 37 -4.53 2.73 -9.49
C TYR A 37 -6.01 2.72 -9.86
N SER A 38 -6.50 3.81 -10.47
CA SER A 38 -7.82 3.79 -11.13
C SER A 38 -7.79 2.96 -12.41
N HIS A 39 -6.60 2.82 -13.00
CA HIS A 39 -6.33 1.93 -14.11
C HIS A 39 -4.85 1.55 -14.19
N ILE A 40 -4.58 0.47 -14.91
CA ILE A 40 -3.23 0.01 -15.25
C ILE A 40 -3.10 -0.18 -16.75
N SER A 41 -1.90 0.08 -17.26
CA SER A 41 -1.53 -0.20 -18.65
C SER A 41 -1.08 -1.66 -18.80
N HIS A 42 -1.46 -2.31 -19.90
CA HIS A 42 -1.08 -3.69 -20.19
C HIS A 42 -1.09 -3.97 -21.71
N GLY A 43 -0.65 -5.17 -22.09
CA GLY A 43 -0.69 -5.64 -23.49
C GLY A 43 0.32 -4.94 -24.39
N ASN A 44 0.03 -4.95 -25.70
CA ASN A 44 0.83 -4.28 -26.72
C ASN A 44 0.36 -2.84 -26.91
N LEU A 45 1.22 -2.02 -27.54
CA LEU A 45 0.83 -0.70 -27.99
C LEU A 45 -0.05 -0.79 -29.24
N ASP A 46 -1.04 0.10 -29.33
CA ASP A 46 -1.84 0.27 -30.54
C ASP A 46 -1.07 1.03 -31.65
N SER A 47 -1.72 1.25 -32.79
CA SER A 47 -1.15 2.00 -33.92
C SER A 47 -0.79 3.46 -33.61
N GLN A 48 -1.26 4.00 -32.48
CA GLN A 48 -0.97 5.35 -32.00
C GLN A 48 0.08 5.34 -30.86
N GLY A 49 0.67 4.17 -30.57
CA GLY A 49 1.67 3.99 -29.53
C GLY A 49 1.10 3.97 -28.11
N GLN A 50 -0.21 3.79 -27.93
CA GLN A 50 -0.85 3.77 -26.61
C GLN A 50 -1.04 2.33 -26.11
N PRO A 51 -0.75 2.04 -24.84
CA PRO A 51 -1.00 0.72 -24.27
C PRO A 51 -2.50 0.50 -24.04
N MET A 52 -2.90 -0.77 -23.95
CA MET A 52 -4.24 -1.11 -23.49
C MET A 52 -4.40 -0.72 -22.02
N THR A 53 -5.62 -0.37 -21.62
CA THR A 53 -5.92 0.08 -20.26
C THR A 53 -6.97 -0.79 -19.61
N LEU A 54 -6.71 -1.23 -18.38
CA LEU A 54 -7.66 -1.94 -17.52
C LEU A 54 -8.04 -1.06 -16.33
N LEU A 55 -9.32 -0.72 -16.21
CA LEU A 55 -9.86 0.05 -15.08
C LEU A 55 -9.94 -0.82 -13.82
N LEU A 56 -9.72 -0.21 -12.66
CA LEU A 56 -9.73 -0.88 -11.36
C LEU A 56 -10.57 -0.07 -10.36
N SER A 57 -11.19 -0.75 -9.40
CA SER A 57 -11.63 -0.13 -8.15
C SER A 57 -10.55 -0.25 -7.09
N SER A 58 -10.53 0.68 -6.14
CA SER A 58 -9.52 0.68 -5.08
C SER A 58 -10.14 0.88 -3.71
N MET A 59 -9.76 0.04 -2.76
CA MET A 59 -10.11 0.16 -1.35
C MET A 59 -8.85 0.50 -0.56
N LEU A 60 -8.77 1.72 0.00
CA LEU A 60 -7.81 2.05 1.04
C LEU A 60 -8.24 1.36 2.33
N SER A 61 -7.32 0.65 2.98
CA SER A 61 -7.51 0.07 4.31
C SER A 61 -6.51 0.68 5.28
N ILE A 62 -7.02 1.13 6.43
CA ILE A 62 -6.23 1.67 7.54
C ILE A 62 -6.50 0.79 8.75
N ARG A 63 -5.45 0.18 9.31
CA ARG A 63 -5.54 -0.76 10.43
C ARG A 63 -4.65 -0.30 11.57
N ASN A 64 -5.24 0.02 12.71
CA ASN A 64 -4.48 0.24 13.94
C ASN A 64 -3.89 -1.10 14.39
N THR A 65 -2.57 -1.21 14.38
CA THR A 65 -1.83 -2.42 14.80
C THR A 65 -1.42 -2.37 16.26
N ASP A 66 -1.72 -1.27 16.97
CA ASP A 66 -1.44 -1.17 18.39
C ASP A 66 -2.51 -1.93 19.20
N PRO A 67 -2.11 -2.84 20.10
CA PRO A 67 -3.03 -3.67 20.86
C PRO A 67 -3.71 -2.95 22.03
N ALA A 68 -3.25 -1.75 22.40
CA ALA A 68 -3.69 -1.08 23.63
C ALA A 68 -4.13 0.37 23.42
N ASN A 69 -3.58 1.07 22.43
CA ASN A 69 -3.75 2.51 22.26
C ASN A 69 -4.53 2.83 20.98
N PRO A 70 -5.45 3.81 21.05
CA PRO A 70 -6.12 4.31 19.86
C PRO A 70 -5.22 5.23 19.03
N LEU A 71 -5.60 5.44 17.77
CA LEU A 71 -5.08 6.49 16.91
C LEU A 71 -6.22 7.33 16.35
N THR A 72 -5.91 8.53 15.88
CA THR A 72 -6.85 9.43 15.20
C THR A 72 -6.37 9.68 13.79
N ILE A 73 -7.22 9.35 12.81
CA ILE A 73 -7.05 9.72 11.42
C ILE A 73 -7.53 11.16 11.28
N ALA A 74 -6.60 12.07 10.98
CA ALA A 74 -6.85 13.49 10.83
C ALA A 74 -7.34 13.85 9.43
N ALA A 75 -6.82 13.17 8.39
CA ALA A 75 -7.20 13.41 7.00
C ALA A 75 -6.96 12.18 6.12
N VAL A 76 -7.78 12.03 5.09
CA VAL A 76 -7.62 11.05 4.00
C VAL A 76 -7.91 11.75 2.68
N ARG A 77 -6.86 12.26 2.03
CA ARG A 77 -6.98 13.03 0.79
C ARG A 77 -6.62 12.17 -0.41
N TYR A 78 -7.47 12.19 -1.43
CA TYR A 78 -7.28 11.49 -2.69
C TYR A 78 -6.81 12.46 -3.77
N TYR A 79 -5.68 12.15 -4.40
CA TYR A 79 -5.03 12.96 -5.42
C TYR A 79 -5.08 12.27 -6.78
N ASP A 80 -5.19 13.07 -7.83
CA ASP A 80 -4.96 12.60 -9.20
C ASP A 80 -3.46 12.47 -9.52
N THR A 81 -3.19 11.94 -10.72
CA THR A 81 -1.85 11.75 -11.28
C THR A 81 -1.06 13.06 -11.41
N ALA A 82 -1.74 14.21 -11.50
CA ALA A 82 -1.10 15.52 -11.57
C ALA A 82 -0.83 16.12 -10.17
N GLY A 83 -1.20 15.42 -9.09
CA GLY A 83 -1.03 15.89 -7.72
C GLY A 83 -2.11 16.88 -7.27
N LYS A 84 -3.25 16.95 -7.96
CA LYS A 84 -4.40 17.75 -7.52
C LYS A 84 -5.27 16.92 -6.57
N VAL A 85 -5.70 17.54 -5.47
CA VAL A 85 -6.71 16.93 -4.58
C VAL A 85 -8.04 16.83 -5.31
N LEU A 86 -8.54 15.60 -5.45
CA LEU A 86 -9.85 15.30 -6.02
C LEU A 86 -10.93 15.23 -4.94
N ARG A 87 -10.61 14.66 -3.78
CA ARG A 87 -11.56 14.43 -2.68
C ARG A 87 -10.84 14.38 -1.34
N ASP A 88 -11.43 14.97 -0.32
CA ASP A 88 -11.09 14.66 1.07
C ASP A 88 -12.19 13.75 1.62
N PHE A 89 -11.82 12.55 2.06
CA PHE A 89 -12.75 11.58 2.60
C PHE A 89 -13.00 11.77 4.10
N THR A 90 -12.22 12.62 4.77
CA THR A 90 -12.34 12.89 6.21
C THR A 90 -12.95 14.27 6.42
N THR A 91 -14.28 14.35 6.56
CA THR A 91 -14.96 15.62 6.90
C THR A 91 -14.71 16.07 8.34
N ALA A 92 -14.45 15.11 9.23
CA ALA A 92 -14.02 15.32 10.60
C ALA A 92 -13.06 14.20 11.04
N PRO A 93 -12.10 14.45 11.96
CA PRO A 93 -11.18 13.42 12.41
C PRO A 93 -11.88 12.18 12.95
N VAL A 94 -11.34 11.00 12.65
CA VAL A 94 -11.90 9.70 13.04
C VAL A 94 -10.95 8.98 13.99
N THR A 95 -11.41 8.62 15.18
CA THR A 95 -10.63 7.81 16.12
C THR A 95 -10.83 6.32 15.84
N LEU A 96 -9.73 5.61 15.63
CA LEU A 96 -9.69 4.15 15.60
C LEU A 96 -9.22 3.63 16.96
N GLY A 97 -10.02 2.76 17.58
CA GLY A 97 -9.63 2.03 18.78
C GLY A 97 -8.43 1.11 18.55
N ALA A 98 -7.91 0.52 19.63
CA ALA A 98 -6.91 -0.54 19.55
C ALA A 98 -7.39 -1.67 18.63
N MET A 99 -6.51 -2.18 17.77
CA MET A 99 -6.80 -3.24 16.79
C MET A 99 -7.95 -2.96 15.79
N ALA A 100 -8.49 -1.73 15.74
CA ALA A 100 -9.59 -1.38 14.85
C ALA A 100 -9.12 -1.02 13.42
N SER A 101 -10.01 -1.14 12.44
CA SER A 101 -9.77 -0.72 11.05
C SER A 101 -10.87 0.18 10.51
N THR A 102 -10.56 0.85 9.40
CA THR A 102 -11.53 1.56 8.55
C THR A 102 -11.08 1.54 7.10
N GLU A 103 -12.03 1.73 6.19
CA GLU A 103 -11.82 1.62 4.76
C GLU A 103 -12.42 2.80 4.00
N TYR A 104 -11.77 3.18 2.89
CA TYR A 104 -12.26 4.20 1.97
C TYR A 104 -12.22 3.65 0.54
N PHE A 105 -13.27 3.92 -0.24
CA PHE A 105 -13.46 3.28 -1.55
C PHE A 105 -13.46 4.28 -2.70
N VAL A 106 -12.74 3.93 -3.76
CA VAL A 106 -12.77 4.57 -5.07
C VAL A 106 -13.37 3.57 -6.05
N GLU A 107 -14.51 3.95 -6.63
CA GLU A 107 -15.25 3.08 -7.54
C GLU A 107 -14.50 2.87 -8.86
N HIS A 108 -14.71 1.70 -9.47
CA HIS A 108 -14.15 1.35 -10.78
C HIS A 108 -14.50 2.37 -11.89
N LYS A 109 -15.65 3.04 -11.78
CA LYS A 109 -16.09 4.05 -12.76
C LYS A 109 -15.37 5.40 -12.59
N ASP A 110 -14.68 5.62 -11.48
CA ASP A 110 -13.94 6.84 -11.20
C ASP A 110 -12.59 6.82 -11.93
N LYS A 111 -12.56 7.46 -13.09
CA LYS A 111 -11.36 7.59 -13.93
C LYS A 111 -10.53 8.82 -13.59
N THR A 112 -10.98 9.65 -12.65
CA THR A 112 -10.41 10.99 -12.44
C THR A 112 -9.03 10.95 -11.82
N GLY A 113 -8.69 9.89 -11.06
CA GLY A 113 -7.37 9.73 -10.45
C GLY A 113 -6.25 9.47 -11.44
N GLY A 114 -6.51 8.73 -12.52
CA GLY A 114 -5.48 8.26 -13.44
C GLY A 114 -4.60 7.13 -12.87
N SER A 115 -3.48 6.84 -13.54
CA SER A 115 -2.56 5.74 -13.22
C SER A 115 -1.56 6.05 -12.11
N GLY A 116 -1.36 7.33 -11.79
CA GLY A 116 -0.50 7.82 -10.69
C GLY A 116 -1.28 8.38 -9.51
N ALA A 117 -2.55 8.00 -9.35
CA ALA A 117 -3.38 8.46 -8.24
C ALA A 117 -2.81 8.00 -6.88
N ASN A 118 -3.18 8.69 -5.81
CA ASN A 118 -2.73 8.31 -4.47
C ASN A 118 -3.67 8.82 -3.38
N PHE A 119 -3.59 8.17 -2.22
CA PHE A 119 -4.05 8.74 -0.97
C PHE A 119 -2.88 9.34 -0.19
N VAL A 120 -3.15 10.44 0.50
CA VAL A 120 -2.33 10.91 1.61
C VAL A 120 -3.16 10.81 2.88
N VAL A 121 -2.69 9.97 3.80
CA VAL A 121 -3.33 9.74 5.10
C VAL A 121 -2.51 10.43 6.18
N GLU A 122 -3.15 11.27 6.97
CA GLU A 122 -2.57 11.86 8.17
C GLU A 122 -3.18 11.20 9.39
N TRP A 123 -2.33 10.69 10.29
CA TRP A 123 -2.78 10.11 11.54
C TRP A 123 -1.90 10.57 12.72
N SER A 124 -2.48 10.57 13.91
CA SER A 124 -1.80 10.90 15.16
C SER A 124 -2.29 10.03 16.32
N ALA A 125 -1.50 9.94 17.38
CA ALA A 125 -1.83 9.23 18.61
C ALA A 125 -1.29 9.98 19.82
N GLY A 126 -1.96 9.84 20.97
CA GLY A 126 -1.54 10.51 22.21
C GLY A 126 -0.21 9.99 22.79
N LYS A 127 0.21 8.79 22.39
CA LYS A 127 1.45 8.12 22.80
C LYS A 127 2.16 7.57 21.57
N PRO A 128 3.48 7.29 21.62
CA PRO A 128 4.13 6.50 20.60
C PRO A 128 3.50 5.11 20.53
N ILE A 129 2.98 4.73 19.37
CA ILE A 129 2.32 3.45 19.10
C ILE A 129 2.97 2.74 17.91
N ASN A 130 2.62 1.47 17.70
CA ASN A 130 2.95 0.80 16.45
C ASN A 130 2.33 1.57 15.28
N PRO A 131 3.11 1.95 14.25
CA PRO A 131 2.54 2.56 13.06
C PRO A 131 1.44 1.68 12.44
N PRO A 132 0.29 2.24 12.06
CA PRO A 132 -0.79 1.48 11.45
C PRO A 132 -0.35 0.89 10.11
N ILE A 133 -0.98 -0.23 9.72
CA ILE A 133 -0.89 -0.70 8.34
C ILE A 133 -1.84 0.15 7.52
N ILE A 134 -1.29 0.80 6.50
CA ILE A 134 -2.05 1.60 5.55
C ILE A 134 -1.68 1.12 4.14
N GLU A 135 -2.66 0.59 3.43
CA GLU A 135 -2.46 0.02 2.09
C GLU A 135 -3.72 0.17 1.26
N THR A 136 -3.58 0.07 -0.06
CA THR A 136 -4.73 -0.06 -0.96
C THR A 136 -4.82 -1.48 -1.49
N VAL A 137 -6.04 -1.97 -1.64
CA VAL A 137 -6.38 -3.15 -2.43
C VAL A 137 -6.96 -2.65 -3.74
N ASN A 138 -6.26 -2.87 -4.85
CA ASN A 138 -6.70 -2.49 -6.19
C ASN A 138 -7.21 -3.73 -6.89
N ALA A 139 -8.43 -3.68 -7.40
CA ALA A 139 -9.10 -4.86 -7.91
C ALA A 139 -9.92 -4.60 -9.17
N PHE A 140 -9.92 -5.60 -10.03
CA PHE A 140 -10.81 -5.77 -11.16
C PHE A 140 -11.54 -7.09 -11.02
N PHE A 141 -12.87 -7.05 -11.12
CA PHE A 141 -13.71 -8.23 -11.20
C PHE A 141 -14.72 -8.01 -12.31
N PHE A 142 -14.61 -8.75 -13.41
CA PHE A 142 -15.59 -8.71 -14.49
C PHE A 142 -15.71 -10.08 -15.17
N GLY A 143 -16.90 -10.66 -15.14
CA GLY A 143 -17.13 -12.01 -15.65
C GLY A 143 -16.23 -13.04 -14.95
N THR A 144 -15.43 -13.76 -15.74
CA THR A 144 -14.49 -14.78 -15.26
C THR A 144 -13.07 -14.26 -15.03
N GLN A 145 -12.80 -12.98 -15.31
CA GLN A 145 -11.49 -12.38 -15.14
C GLN A 145 -11.43 -11.62 -13.81
N SER A 146 -10.38 -11.89 -13.04
CA SER A 146 -10.10 -11.17 -11.79
C SER A 146 -8.62 -10.87 -11.65
N ILE A 147 -8.34 -9.68 -11.13
CA ILE A 147 -7.01 -9.26 -10.69
C ILE A 147 -7.21 -8.50 -9.40
N ALA A 148 -6.41 -8.81 -8.39
CA ALA A 148 -6.33 -8.03 -7.16
C ALA A 148 -4.88 -7.96 -6.69
N PHE A 149 -4.44 -6.79 -6.27
CA PHE A 149 -3.11 -6.59 -5.71
C PHE A 149 -3.14 -5.48 -4.66
N THR A 150 -2.20 -5.54 -3.72
CA THR A 150 -2.05 -4.49 -2.72
C THR A 150 -0.97 -3.48 -3.12
N SER A 151 -1.11 -2.25 -2.68
CA SER A 151 -0.05 -1.25 -2.73
C SER A 151 0.17 -0.68 -1.32
N PRO A 152 1.31 -1.00 -0.68
CA PRO A 152 1.57 -0.56 0.70
C PRO A 152 1.90 0.93 0.74
N GLY A 153 1.45 1.59 1.80
CA GLY A 153 1.78 2.98 2.08
C GLY A 153 3.26 3.18 2.41
N ARG A 154 3.72 4.42 2.28
CA ARG A 154 5.06 4.87 2.63
C ARG A 154 4.96 6.13 3.49
N PRO A 155 5.51 6.13 4.72
CA PRO A 155 5.62 7.35 5.51
C PRO A 155 6.37 8.41 4.71
N ILE A 156 5.87 9.63 4.74
CA ILE A 156 6.48 10.81 4.15
C ILE A 156 6.60 11.89 5.22
N HIS A 157 7.60 12.75 5.06
CA HIS A 157 7.70 13.94 5.87
C HIS A 157 6.84 15.04 5.24
N PRO A 158 6.00 15.76 5.99
CA PRO A 158 5.55 17.06 5.54
C PRO A 158 6.80 17.90 5.23
N LYS A 159 6.79 18.69 4.14
CA LYS A 159 7.95 19.46 3.65
C LYS A 159 8.74 20.10 4.81
N PRO A 160 10.09 20.17 4.70
CA PRO A 160 10.94 20.78 5.71
C PRO A 160 10.57 22.23 6.01
#